data_AF-A0A803JSE7-F1
#
_entry.id   AF-A0A803JSE7-F1
#
_cell.length_a   1.000
_cell.length_b   1.000
_cell.length_c   1.000
_cell.angle_alpha   90.00
_cell.angle_beta   90.00
_cell.angle_gamma   90.00
#
_symmetry.space_group_name_H-M   'P 1'
#
loop_
_entity.id
_entity.type
_entity.pdbx_description
1 polymer ?
#
loop_
_entity_poly.entity_id
_entity_poly.type
_entity_poly.pdbx_seq_one_letter_code
_entity_poly.pdbx_strand_id
1 'polypeptide(L)'
;MLQVMFFVFCSLSYSTAMPTPQSEDVISQSDYKFAEDYLGKFYPMNPKLKANVFVEKIKEMQKFFRMTVSGKLDRDTLAMMKAPRCGMPDVSEYSKFPGNPRWKNTKLTYRIQNYTPDLPRQKVDEAIQRAFKLWSDVAPLTFRKLTSGTADIMIKFAKRSHGDFDPFDGPHGVLAHAFAPGNGIGGDAHFDEDEKWTNSAAEYNLFLVAAHEFGHSLGLGHSRDPNALMYPTYHYWNTGNFRLPQDDVKGIQSIYGRKK
;
A
#
# COMPACT_ATOMS: atom_id res chain seq x y z
N MET A 1 -77.12 41.25 27.84
CA MET A 1 -75.65 41.11 27.83
C MET A 1 -75.31 39.99 26.85
N LEU A 2 -74.57 40.32 25.80
CA LEU A 2 -74.25 39.44 24.66
C LEU A 2 -72.99 38.63 25.00
N GLN A 3 -73.05 37.31 24.98
CA GLN A 3 -71.90 36.44 25.28
C GLN A 3 -71.35 35.88 23.96
N VAL A 4 -70.19 36.39 23.54
CA VAL A 4 -69.51 35.99 22.29
C VAL A 4 -68.60 34.79 22.60
N MET A 5 -68.89 33.64 22.01
CA MET A 5 -67.99 32.46 22.02
C MET A 5 -66.99 32.56 20.86
N PHE A 6 -65.70 32.59 21.18
CA PHE A 6 -64.61 32.44 20.22
C PHE A 6 -64.30 30.95 20.01
N PHE A 7 -64.48 30.45 18.79
CA PHE A 7 -63.97 29.14 18.38
C PHE A 7 -62.58 29.32 17.76
N VAL A 8 -61.57 28.73 18.41
CA VAL A 8 -60.20 28.65 17.87
C VAL A 8 -60.11 27.39 16.99
N PHE A 9 -60.02 27.58 15.68
CA PHE A 9 -59.70 26.49 14.74
C PHE A 9 -58.18 26.29 14.71
N CYS A 10 -57.70 25.14 15.18
CA CYS A 10 -56.31 24.74 15.08
C CYS A 10 -56.13 23.88 13.83
N SER A 11 -55.55 24.45 12.76
CA SER A 11 -55.22 23.72 11.53
C SER A 11 -53.88 22.98 11.72
N LEU A 12 -53.92 21.65 11.82
CA LEU A 12 -52.74 20.79 11.77
C LEU A 12 -52.29 20.64 10.32
N SER A 13 -51.21 21.32 9.95
CA SER A 13 -50.55 21.15 8.67
C SER A 13 -49.75 19.84 8.68
N TYR A 14 -50.18 18.83 7.94
CA TYR A 14 -49.37 17.65 7.68
C TYR A 14 -48.25 17.99 6.69
N SER A 15 -47.03 18.15 7.19
CA SER A 15 -45.83 18.20 6.34
C SER A 15 -45.39 16.78 6.02
N THR A 16 -45.64 16.32 4.80
CA THR A 16 -44.97 15.12 4.27
C THR A 16 -43.55 15.52 3.87
N ALA A 17 -42.56 15.22 4.70
CA ALA A 17 -41.17 15.27 4.28
C ALA A 17 -40.98 14.17 3.22
N MET A 18 -40.87 14.54 1.95
CA MET A 18 -40.42 13.60 0.93
C MET A 18 -38.96 13.24 1.20
N PRO A 19 -38.56 11.96 1.11
CA PRO A 19 -37.16 11.60 1.17
C PRO A 19 -36.46 12.32 0.01
N THR A 20 -35.45 13.12 0.32
CA THR A 20 -34.53 13.61 -0.70
C THR A 20 -33.97 12.40 -1.45
N PRO A 21 -33.97 12.41 -2.79
CA PRO A 21 -33.19 11.43 -3.54
C PRO A 21 -31.76 11.52 -3.01
N GLN A 22 -31.17 10.39 -2.59
CA GLN A 22 -29.73 10.34 -2.36
C GLN A 22 -29.10 10.91 -3.63
N SER A 23 -28.37 12.01 -3.49
CA SER A 23 -27.59 12.56 -4.59
C SER A 23 -26.79 11.42 -5.20
N GLU A 24 -26.92 11.19 -6.51
CA GLU A 24 -25.96 10.38 -7.22
C GLU A 24 -24.58 10.94 -6.84
N ASP A 25 -23.75 10.17 -6.11
CA ASP A 25 -22.41 10.62 -5.70
C ASP A 25 -21.62 11.06 -6.94
N VAL A 26 -21.57 12.37 -7.16
CA VAL A 26 -20.86 13.00 -8.26
C VAL A 26 -19.38 13.02 -7.88
N ILE A 27 -18.53 12.43 -8.73
CA ILE A 27 -17.07 12.50 -8.60
C ILE A 27 -16.65 13.98 -8.60
N SER A 28 -16.01 14.42 -7.52
CA SER A 28 -15.68 15.83 -7.29
C SER A 28 -14.38 16.25 -8.00
N GLN A 29 -14.15 17.56 -8.15
CA GLN A 29 -12.87 18.06 -8.68
C GLN A 29 -11.67 17.63 -7.81
N SER A 30 -11.86 17.50 -6.50
CA SER A 30 -10.84 16.95 -5.59
C SER A 30 -10.54 15.48 -5.87
N ASP A 31 -11.54 14.68 -6.25
CA ASP A 31 -11.32 13.27 -6.60
C ASP A 31 -10.50 13.14 -7.90
N TYR A 32 -10.75 14.02 -8.88
CA TYR A 32 -9.91 14.07 -10.08
C TYR A 32 -8.47 14.45 -9.76
N LYS A 33 -8.26 15.47 -8.92
CA LYS A 33 -6.90 15.87 -8.50
C LYS A 33 -6.17 14.74 -7.76
N PHE A 34 -6.88 14.06 -6.87
CA PHE A 34 -6.36 12.87 -6.18
C PHE A 34 -5.97 11.76 -7.17
N ALA A 35 -6.82 11.47 -8.14
CA ALA A 35 -6.54 10.45 -9.16
C ALA A 35 -5.34 10.84 -10.04
N GLU A 36 -5.17 12.12 -10.38
CA GLU A 36 -3.98 12.61 -11.11
C GLU A 36 -2.70 12.38 -10.31
N ASP A 37 -2.70 12.69 -9.02
CA ASP A 37 -1.54 12.49 -8.14
C ASP A 37 -1.23 11.00 -7.96
N TYR A 38 -2.26 10.17 -7.77
CA TYR A 38 -2.15 8.72 -7.71
C TYR A 38 -1.51 8.15 -8.98
N LEU A 39 -2.01 8.53 -10.15
CA LEU A 39 -1.48 8.04 -11.43
C LEU A 39 -0.06 8.55 -11.68
N GLY A 40 0.25 9.77 -11.25
CA GLY A 40 1.60 10.32 -11.30
C GLY A 40 2.60 9.52 -10.48
N LYS A 41 2.22 9.10 -9.26
CA LYS A 41 3.06 8.31 -8.35
C LYS A 41 3.18 6.85 -8.77
N PHE A 42 2.06 6.15 -9.00
CA PHE A 42 2.05 4.70 -9.18
C PHE A 42 2.14 4.25 -10.64
N TYR A 43 1.80 5.12 -11.59
CA TYR A 43 1.84 4.86 -13.02
C TYR A 43 2.68 5.90 -13.78
N PRO A 44 3.93 6.18 -13.34
CA PRO A 44 4.73 7.27 -13.86
C PRO A 44 4.97 7.15 -15.37
N MET A 45 5.01 8.30 -16.04
CA MET A 45 5.01 8.39 -17.49
C MET A 45 6.42 8.54 -18.09
N ASN A 46 6.57 8.09 -19.33
CA ASN A 46 7.63 8.60 -20.21
C ASN A 46 7.21 10.00 -20.72
N PRO A 47 8.02 11.05 -20.55
CA PRO A 47 7.65 12.44 -20.86
C PRO A 47 7.33 12.76 -22.35
N LYS A 48 7.32 11.75 -23.23
CA LYS A 48 7.12 11.88 -24.68
C LYS A 48 5.67 11.78 -25.16
N LEU A 49 4.67 11.62 -24.30
CA LEU A 49 3.26 11.46 -24.70
C LEU A 49 2.42 12.69 -24.36
N LYS A 50 1.65 13.21 -25.34
CA LYS A 50 0.60 14.23 -25.14
C LYS A 50 -0.73 13.81 -25.79
N ALA A 51 -1.81 14.24 -25.13
CA ALA A 51 -3.25 14.02 -25.33
C ALA A 51 -3.80 12.64 -24.90
N ASN A 52 -4.85 12.70 -24.05
CA ASN A 52 -5.58 11.61 -23.38
C ASN A 52 -4.80 10.71 -22.38
N VAL A 53 -3.74 11.27 -21.79
CA VAL A 53 -2.87 10.60 -20.79
C VAL A 53 -3.65 10.03 -19.61
N PHE A 54 -4.59 10.81 -19.05
CA PHE A 54 -5.33 10.43 -17.86
C PHE A 54 -6.18 9.17 -18.09
N VAL A 55 -6.95 9.11 -19.18
CA VAL A 55 -7.80 7.97 -19.53
C VAL A 55 -6.97 6.71 -19.77
N GLU A 56 -5.85 6.82 -20.49
CA GLU A 56 -4.98 5.66 -20.75
C GLU A 56 -4.31 5.16 -19.47
N LYS A 57 -3.95 6.06 -18.55
CA LYS A 57 -3.41 5.68 -17.24
C LYS A 57 -4.46 5.04 -16.35
N ILE A 58 -5.70 5.50 -16.39
CA ILE A 58 -6.81 4.79 -15.73
C ILE A 58 -6.96 3.39 -16.31
N LYS A 59 -6.93 3.22 -17.65
CA LYS A 59 -7.02 1.89 -18.26
C LYS A 59 -5.86 0.98 -17.85
N GLU A 60 -4.64 1.52 -17.77
CA GLU A 60 -3.47 0.78 -17.31
C GLU A 60 -3.63 0.30 -15.87
N MET A 61 -4.09 1.19 -14.98
CA MET A 61 -4.42 0.89 -13.59
C MET A 61 -5.53 -0.15 -13.47
N GLN A 62 -6.68 0.07 -14.13
CA GLN A 62 -7.79 -0.89 -14.13
C GLN A 62 -7.36 -2.26 -14.64
N LYS A 63 -6.50 -2.32 -15.67
CA LYS A 63 -5.92 -3.57 -16.18
C LYS A 63 -4.99 -4.24 -15.16
N PHE A 64 -4.18 -3.46 -14.44
CA PHE A 64 -3.30 -3.97 -13.39
C PHE A 64 -4.12 -4.64 -12.27
N PHE A 65 -5.14 -3.92 -11.79
CA PHE A 65 -6.06 -4.36 -10.72
C PHE A 65 -7.14 -5.34 -11.18
N ARG A 66 -7.10 -5.79 -12.44
CA ARG A 66 -8.09 -6.71 -13.06
C ARG A 66 -9.55 -6.22 -12.96
N MET A 67 -9.74 -4.90 -12.98
CA MET A 67 -11.04 -4.24 -13.01
C MET A 67 -11.58 -4.16 -14.44
N THR A 68 -12.85 -3.77 -14.59
CA THR A 68 -13.41 -3.42 -15.89
C THR A 68 -12.64 -2.23 -16.49
N VAL A 69 -12.04 -2.43 -17.67
CA VAL A 69 -11.20 -1.42 -18.33
C VAL A 69 -12.08 -0.40 -19.06
N SER A 70 -12.65 0.55 -18.32
CA SER A 70 -13.53 1.61 -18.83
C SER A 70 -12.77 2.88 -19.24
N GLY A 71 -11.60 3.12 -18.63
CA GLY A 71 -10.87 4.39 -18.73
C GLY A 71 -11.56 5.57 -18.02
N LYS A 72 -12.59 5.29 -17.22
CA LYS A 72 -13.35 6.31 -16.47
C LYS A 72 -12.95 6.29 -15.00
N LEU A 73 -12.91 7.47 -14.38
CA LEU A 73 -12.85 7.60 -12.93
C LEU A 73 -14.26 7.36 -12.35
N ASP A 74 -14.65 6.10 -12.25
CA ASP A 74 -15.88 5.68 -11.59
C ASP A 74 -15.65 5.38 -10.10
N ARG A 75 -16.74 5.05 -9.38
CA ARG A 75 -16.70 4.83 -7.92
C ARG A 75 -15.76 3.70 -7.54
N ASP A 76 -15.78 2.60 -8.29
CA ASP A 76 -14.94 1.43 -8.02
C ASP A 76 -13.46 1.76 -8.25
N THR A 77 -13.16 2.47 -9.34
CA THR A 77 -11.79 2.95 -9.63
C THR A 77 -11.29 3.86 -8.53
N LEU A 78 -12.11 4.83 -8.08
CA LEU A 78 -11.75 5.76 -7.01
C LEU A 78 -11.60 5.03 -5.66
N ALA A 79 -12.47 4.07 -5.35
CA ALA A 79 -12.37 3.27 -4.14
C ALA A 79 -11.06 2.46 -4.11
N MET A 80 -10.67 1.86 -5.23
CA MET A 80 -9.38 1.17 -5.36
C MET A 80 -8.20 2.13 -5.20
N MET A 81 -8.27 3.35 -5.76
CA MET A 81 -7.21 4.35 -5.60
C MET A 81 -7.06 4.83 -4.15
N LYS A 82 -8.17 4.93 -3.40
CA LYS A 82 -8.19 5.38 -2.00
C LYS A 82 -7.88 4.26 -1.00
N ALA A 83 -7.79 3.02 -1.44
CA ALA A 83 -7.49 1.91 -0.55
C ALA A 83 -6.03 1.99 -0.06
N PRO A 84 -5.77 1.79 1.25
CA PRO A 84 -4.42 1.78 1.80
C PRO A 84 -3.49 0.83 1.06
N ARG A 85 -2.28 1.24 0.75
CA ARG A 85 -1.39 0.48 -0.14
C ARG A 85 0.10 0.71 0.10
N CYS A 86 0.92 -0.10 -0.57
CA CYS A 86 2.35 0.15 -0.73
C CYS A 86 2.59 1.38 -1.62
N GLY A 87 3.63 2.15 -1.28
CA GLY A 87 4.11 3.36 -1.94
C GLY A 87 4.88 3.12 -3.24
N MET A 88 5.24 1.87 -3.54
CA MET A 88 5.99 1.53 -4.74
C MET A 88 5.15 1.64 -6.02
N PRO A 89 5.73 2.08 -7.16
CA PRO A 89 4.97 2.16 -8.40
C PRO A 89 4.59 0.78 -8.99
N ASP A 90 3.35 0.65 -9.48
CA ASP A 90 2.78 -0.61 -9.98
C ASP A 90 3.34 -1.05 -11.34
N VAL A 91 3.69 -0.06 -12.16
CA VAL A 91 4.17 -0.26 -13.54
C VAL A 91 5.54 0.35 -13.76
N SER A 92 6.25 0.73 -12.69
CA SER A 92 7.67 1.04 -12.85
C SER A 92 8.38 -0.20 -13.38
N GLU A 93 9.22 0.06 -14.35
CA GLU A 93 9.95 -0.99 -15.02
C GLU A 93 11.02 -1.49 -14.05
N TYR A 94 10.70 -2.49 -13.24
CA TYR A 94 11.72 -3.44 -12.77
C TYR A 94 12.49 -4.06 -13.97
N SER A 95 11.90 -3.97 -15.18
CA SER A 95 12.49 -4.20 -16.51
C SER A 95 13.37 -3.04 -17.07
N LYS A 96 13.26 -1.83 -16.50
CA LYS A 96 14.07 -0.60 -16.55
C LYS A 96 15.52 -0.74 -16.16
N PHE A 97 15.71 -1.40 -15.02
CA PHE A 97 17.01 -1.68 -14.47
C PHE A 97 17.56 -2.87 -15.25
N PRO A 98 18.60 -2.71 -16.08
CA PRO A 98 19.25 -3.86 -16.69
C PRO A 98 19.70 -4.81 -15.58
N GLY A 99 19.07 -6.00 -15.50
CA GLY A 99 19.63 -7.12 -14.73
C GLY A 99 18.75 -7.87 -13.75
N ASN A 100 17.42 -7.68 -13.67
CA ASN A 100 16.56 -8.31 -12.65
C ASN A 100 17.10 -8.04 -11.23
N PRO A 101 16.80 -6.87 -10.62
CA PRO A 101 17.51 -6.41 -9.43
C PRO A 101 17.50 -7.48 -8.34
N ARG A 102 18.70 -7.95 -8.01
CA ARG A 102 18.95 -9.12 -7.18
C ARG A 102 20.21 -8.89 -6.37
N TRP A 103 20.16 -9.27 -5.10
CA TRP A 103 21.38 -9.41 -4.30
C TRP A 103 22.29 -10.52 -4.84
N LYS A 104 23.56 -10.17 -5.11
CA LYS A 104 24.58 -11.14 -5.52
C LYS A 104 24.88 -12.16 -4.41
N ASN A 105 24.87 -11.71 -3.16
CA ASN A 105 25.01 -12.55 -1.98
C ASN A 105 23.63 -12.96 -1.46
N THR A 106 23.49 -14.17 -0.93
CA THR A 106 22.24 -14.66 -0.31
C THR A 106 22.27 -14.62 1.21
N LYS A 107 23.42 -14.31 1.82
CA LYS A 107 23.56 -14.04 3.25
C LYS A 107 23.44 -12.54 3.49
N LEU A 108 22.21 -12.08 3.66
CA LEU A 108 21.87 -10.68 3.83
C LEU A 108 21.82 -10.28 5.30
N THR A 109 22.06 -9.00 5.53
CA THR A 109 21.97 -8.37 6.84
C THR A 109 20.86 -7.33 6.85
N TYR A 110 20.22 -7.15 7.99
CA TYR A 110 19.25 -6.07 8.16
C TYR A 110 19.48 -5.34 9.48
N ARG A 111 19.08 -4.07 9.54
CA ARG A 111 19.16 -3.27 10.76
C ARG A 111 17.93 -2.40 10.92
N ILE A 112 17.31 -2.48 12.08
CA ILE A 112 16.23 -1.56 12.50
C ILE A 112 16.89 -0.30 13.06
N GLN A 113 16.73 0.84 12.37
CA GLN A 113 17.34 2.12 12.72
C GLN A 113 16.66 2.75 13.94
N ASN A 114 15.33 2.71 13.95
CA ASN A 114 14.45 3.21 15.00
C ASN A 114 13.21 2.32 15.11
N TYR A 115 12.39 2.55 16.13
CA TYR A 115 11.20 1.75 16.42
C TYR A 115 9.99 2.65 16.58
N THR A 116 8.85 2.23 16.06
CA THR A 116 7.54 2.83 16.36
C THR A 116 7.23 2.76 17.86
N PRO A 117 6.60 3.81 18.45
CA PRO A 117 6.09 3.77 19.82
C PRO A 117 4.80 2.94 19.96
N ASP A 118 4.13 2.57 18.86
CA ASP A 118 2.85 1.86 18.90
C ASP A 118 2.97 0.42 19.41
N LEU A 119 4.16 -0.16 19.29
CA LEU A 119 4.45 -1.53 19.69
C LEU A 119 5.71 -1.58 20.57
N PRO A 120 5.75 -2.48 21.56
CA PRO A 120 7.00 -2.80 22.25
C PRO A 120 8.07 -3.22 21.24
N ARG A 121 9.33 -2.82 21.45
CA ARG A 121 10.44 -3.16 20.54
C ARG A 121 10.56 -4.64 20.24
N GLN A 122 10.26 -5.50 21.22
CA GLN A 122 10.22 -6.95 21.04
C GLN A 122 9.18 -7.37 19.97
N LYS A 123 8.01 -6.73 19.93
CA LYS A 123 6.97 -7.05 18.95
C LYS A 123 7.31 -6.57 17.54
N VAL A 124 8.00 -5.44 17.44
CA VAL A 124 8.60 -5.00 16.17
C VAL A 124 9.65 -6.03 15.72
N ASP A 125 10.56 -6.42 16.59
CA ASP A 125 11.60 -7.42 16.29
C ASP A 125 11.01 -8.76 15.83
N GLU A 126 10.00 -9.27 16.53
CA GLU A 126 9.26 -10.48 16.17
C GLU A 126 8.59 -10.34 14.79
N ALA A 127 7.94 -9.21 14.51
CA ALA A 127 7.29 -8.97 13.22
C ALA A 127 8.30 -8.96 12.05
N ILE A 128 9.38 -8.19 12.19
CA ILE A 128 10.44 -8.09 11.18
C ILE A 128 11.14 -9.43 10.97
N GLN A 129 11.48 -10.14 12.05
CA GLN A 129 12.12 -11.46 11.95
C GLN A 129 11.20 -12.47 11.24
N ARG A 130 9.91 -12.49 11.58
CA ARG A 130 8.92 -13.37 10.93
C ARG A 130 8.75 -13.04 9.45
N ALA A 131 8.74 -11.75 9.08
CA ALA A 131 8.64 -11.32 7.69
C ALA A 131 9.83 -11.83 6.86
N PHE A 132 11.07 -11.66 7.34
CA PHE A 132 12.25 -12.27 6.68
C PHE A 132 12.22 -13.81 6.66
N LYS A 133 11.63 -14.42 7.69
CA LYS A 133 11.48 -15.87 7.75
C LYS A 133 10.64 -16.42 6.59
N LEU A 134 9.54 -15.75 6.23
CA LEU A 134 8.70 -16.16 5.09
C LEU A 134 9.53 -16.34 3.81
N TRP A 135 10.37 -15.37 3.49
CA TRP A 135 11.20 -15.39 2.29
C TRP A 135 12.33 -16.43 2.38
N SER A 136 13.00 -16.51 3.53
CA SER A 136 14.07 -17.52 3.75
C SER A 136 13.56 -18.95 3.91
N ASP A 137 12.27 -19.16 4.13
CA ASP A 137 11.67 -20.50 4.15
C ASP A 137 11.54 -21.09 2.74
N VAL A 138 11.42 -20.27 1.69
CA VAL A 138 11.13 -20.72 0.32
C VAL A 138 12.25 -20.45 -0.70
N ALA A 139 13.21 -19.59 -0.35
CA ALA A 139 14.38 -19.24 -1.16
C ALA A 139 15.69 -19.47 -0.38
N PRO A 140 16.84 -19.66 -1.04
CA PRO A 140 18.13 -19.91 -0.40
C PRO A 140 18.77 -18.64 0.19
N LEU A 141 17.97 -17.84 0.90
CA LEU A 141 18.34 -16.59 1.55
C LEU A 141 18.46 -16.78 3.06
N THR A 142 19.38 -16.06 3.70
CA THR A 142 19.46 -15.99 5.16
C THR A 142 19.62 -14.54 5.60
N PHE A 143 18.97 -14.19 6.71
CA PHE A 143 18.94 -12.82 7.21
C PHE A 143 19.54 -12.76 8.60
N ARG A 144 20.49 -11.84 8.80
CA ARG A 144 21.12 -11.61 10.11
C ARG A 144 20.90 -10.17 10.55
N LYS A 145 20.26 -10.00 11.71
CA LYS A 145 20.10 -8.69 12.34
C LYS A 145 21.46 -8.13 12.76
N LEU A 146 21.72 -6.87 12.43
CA LEU A 146 22.81 -6.07 13.00
C LEU A 146 22.28 -5.12 14.06
N THR A 147 23.11 -4.84 15.06
CA THR A 147 22.82 -3.85 16.12
C THR A 147 23.52 -2.51 15.88
N SER A 148 24.56 -2.49 15.04
CA SER A 148 25.34 -1.30 14.68
C SER A 148 25.85 -1.40 13.24
N GLY A 149 26.41 -0.30 12.72
CA GLY A 149 26.92 -0.23 11.35
C GLY A 149 25.82 -0.20 10.27
N THR A 150 26.23 -0.37 9.02
CA THR A 150 25.34 -0.40 7.85
C THR A 150 25.04 -1.84 7.47
N ALA A 151 23.77 -2.14 7.21
CA ALA A 151 23.29 -3.43 6.75
C ALA A 151 22.95 -3.37 5.25
N ASP A 152 22.68 -4.53 4.64
CA ASP A 152 22.15 -4.59 3.26
C ASP A 152 20.73 -4.03 3.17
N ILE A 153 19.94 -4.15 4.26
CA ILE A 153 18.57 -3.65 4.36
C ILE A 153 18.42 -2.83 5.64
N MET A 154 18.32 -1.50 5.51
CA MET A 154 18.02 -0.61 6.63
C MET A 154 16.50 -0.42 6.75
N ILE A 155 15.99 -0.58 7.96
CA ILE A 155 14.56 -0.47 8.28
C ILE A 155 14.35 0.79 9.11
N LYS A 156 13.47 1.66 8.63
CA LYS A 156 13.19 2.97 9.25
C LYS A 156 11.70 3.18 9.38
N PHE A 157 11.29 3.75 10.51
CA PHE A 157 9.96 4.34 10.65
C PHE A 157 10.10 5.86 10.53
N ALA A 158 9.31 6.50 9.69
CA ALA A 158 9.43 7.94 9.47
C ALA A 158 8.09 8.56 9.06
N LYS A 159 7.95 9.87 9.23
CA LYS A 159 6.75 10.61 8.84
C LYS A 159 7.07 11.52 7.67
N ARG A 160 6.14 11.66 6.72
CA ARG A 160 6.19 12.66 5.65
C ARG A 160 7.54 12.69 4.93
N SER A 161 8.19 13.85 4.82
CA SER A 161 9.52 13.94 4.21
C SER A 161 10.60 13.34 5.11
N HIS A 162 11.31 12.31 4.61
CA HIS A 162 12.23 11.51 5.42
C HIS A 162 13.56 11.13 4.73
N GLY A 163 14.00 11.98 3.79
CA GLY A 163 15.38 12.01 3.30
C GLY A 163 15.69 11.18 2.05
N ASP A 164 14.68 10.65 1.37
CA ASP A 164 14.81 9.79 0.17
C ASP A 164 14.04 10.30 -1.07
N PHE A 165 13.48 11.51 -0.99
CA PHE A 165 12.66 12.15 -2.02
C PHE A 165 11.30 11.47 -2.32
N ASP A 166 10.88 10.49 -1.52
CA ASP A 166 9.54 9.92 -1.59
C ASP A 166 8.80 10.14 -0.25
N PRO A 167 8.24 11.33 -0.01
CA PRO A 167 7.58 11.62 1.25
C PRO A 167 6.31 10.76 1.44
N PHE A 168 6.05 10.33 2.68
CA PHE A 168 4.75 9.76 3.05
C PHE A 168 3.64 10.82 3.08
N ASP A 169 2.40 10.37 3.00
CA ASP A 169 1.19 11.19 2.86
C ASP A 169 0.39 11.38 4.15
N GLY A 170 0.81 10.74 5.25
CA GLY A 170 0.07 10.74 6.50
C GLY A 170 -0.93 9.57 6.55
N PRO A 171 -1.93 9.60 7.44
CA PRO A 171 -2.72 8.42 7.72
C PRO A 171 -3.49 7.82 6.52
N HIS A 172 -3.53 6.50 6.51
CA HIS A 172 -4.19 5.54 5.63
C HIS A 172 -3.66 5.36 4.21
N GLY A 173 -3.06 6.35 3.56
CA GLY A 173 -2.72 6.27 2.14
C GLY A 173 -1.59 5.29 1.84
N VAL A 174 -0.36 5.80 1.85
CA VAL A 174 0.86 5.01 1.66
C VAL A 174 1.35 4.51 3.01
N LEU A 175 1.26 3.19 3.21
CA LEU A 175 1.64 2.57 4.48
C LEU A 175 3.15 2.44 4.66
N ALA A 176 3.85 2.15 3.57
CA ALA A 176 5.27 1.86 3.54
C ALA A 176 5.78 1.88 2.10
N HIS A 177 7.10 1.94 1.93
CA HIS A 177 7.77 1.65 0.66
C HIS A 177 9.13 1.02 0.91
N ALA A 178 9.69 0.38 -0.11
CA ALA A 178 11.02 -0.20 -0.06
C ALA A 178 11.73 -0.07 -1.41
N PHE A 179 13.05 -0.19 -1.40
CA PHE A 179 13.86 -0.04 -2.60
C PHE A 179 14.35 -1.40 -3.09
N ALA A 180 14.42 -1.58 -4.41
CA ALA A 180 15.00 -2.77 -5.01
C ALA A 180 16.47 -2.99 -4.57
N PRO A 181 17.00 -4.23 -4.60
CA PRO A 181 18.39 -4.53 -4.26
C PRO A 181 19.39 -3.59 -4.94
N GLY A 182 20.30 -3.00 -4.17
CA GLY A 182 21.26 -2.04 -4.71
C GLY A 182 22.24 -1.47 -3.68
N ASN A 183 23.04 -0.50 -4.11
CA ASN A 183 23.93 0.24 -3.21
C ASN A 183 23.17 1.41 -2.55
N GLY A 184 23.72 1.94 -1.45
CA GLY A 184 23.14 3.10 -0.77
C GLY A 184 21.81 2.74 -0.12
N ILE A 185 20.72 3.41 -0.55
CA ILE A 185 19.36 3.13 -0.06
C ILE A 185 18.74 1.87 -0.70
N GLY A 186 19.39 1.28 -1.70
CA GLY A 186 18.89 0.07 -2.35
C GLY A 186 18.75 -1.08 -1.36
N GLY A 187 17.56 -1.66 -1.25
CA GLY A 187 17.21 -2.65 -0.24
C GLY A 187 16.44 -2.11 0.96
N ASP A 188 16.57 -0.82 1.27
CA ASP A 188 15.98 -0.24 2.47
C ASP A 188 14.44 -0.30 2.43
N ALA A 189 13.82 -0.35 3.60
CA ALA A 189 12.37 -0.37 3.77
C ALA A 189 11.96 0.68 4.80
N HIS A 190 11.03 1.55 4.41
CA HIS A 190 10.52 2.64 5.23
C HIS A 190 9.03 2.42 5.51
N PHE A 191 8.63 2.66 6.76
CA PHE A 191 7.26 2.50 7.24
C PHE A 191 6.74 3.87 7.67
N ASP A 192 5.53 4.25 7.23
CA ASP A 192 4.95 5.54 7.63
C ASP A 192 4.55 5.50 9.11
N GLU A 193 5.18 6.35 9.90
CA GLU A 193 4.93 6.48 11.34
C GLU A 193 3.74 7.41 11.64
N ASP A 194 3.10 7.99 10.62
CA ASP A 194 1.76 8.57 10.78
C ASP A 194 0.66 7.49 10.77
N GLU A 195 0.98 6.26 10.36
CA GLU A 195 0.10 5.10 10.52
C GLU A 195 0.22 4.47 11.90
N LYS A 196 -0.86 3.80 12.33
CA LYS A 196 -0.85 3.04 13.57
C LYS A 196 -0.46 1.59 13.33
N TRP A 197 0.72 1.22 13.83
CA TRP A 197 1.25 -0.12 13.66
C TRP A 197 0.72 -1.08 14.73
N THR A 198 0.15 -2.20 14.31
CA THR A 198 -0.33 -3.23 15.25
C THR A 198 0.23 -4.62 14.93
N ASN A 199 0.08 -5.52 15.88
CA ASN A 199 0.35 -6.96 15.72
C ASN A 199 -0.94 -7.79 15.60
N SER A 200 -2.08 -7.14 15.34
CA SER A 200 -3.42 -7.74 15.31
C SER A 200 -4.12 -7.44 13.98
N ALA A 201 -5.43 -7.68 13.91
CA ALA A 201 -6.28 -7.27 12.78
C ALA A 201 -6.71 -5.80 12.83
N ALA A 202 -6.36 -5.07 13.91
CA ALA A 202 -6.66 -3.65 14.03
C ALA A 202 -5.72 -2.85 13.11
N GLU A 203 -6.31 -2.02 12.24
CA GLU A 203 -5.60 -1.11 11.34
C GLU A 203 -4.52 -1.85 10.53
N TYR A 204 -3.24 -1.53 10.68
CA TYR A 204 -2.18 -2.08 9.84
C TYR A 204 -1.26 -3.02 10.62
N ASN A 205 -1.29 -4.29 10.21
CA ASN A 205 -0.43 -5.32 10.77
C ASN A 205 1.01 -5.18 10.27
N LEU A 206 1.95 -4.80 11.15
CA LEU A 206 3.35 -4.56 10.80
C LEU A 206 4.03 -5.77 10.15
N PHE A 207 3.70 -6.99 10.57
CA PHE A 207 4.29 -8.20 9.97
C PHE A 207 3.89 -8.37 8.50
N LEU A 208 2.63 -8.11 8.15
CA LEU A 208 2.16 -8.25 6.77
C LEU A 208 2.76 -7.19 5.86
N VAL A 209 2.75 -5.92 6.30
CA VAL A 209 3.35 -4.83 5.52
C VAL A 209 4.86 -5.03 5.39
N ALA A 210 5.57 -5.39 6.47
CA ALA A 210 7.00 -5.67 6.38
C ALA A 210 7.32 -6.86 5.46
N ALA A 211 6.48 -7.91 5.48
CA ALA A 211 6.66 -9.04 4.58
C ALA A 211 6.53 -8.62 3.11
N HIS A 212 5.57 -7.75 2.79
CA HIS A 212 5.40 -7.17 1.45
C HIS A 212 6.61 -6.32 1.06
N GLU A 213 7.00 -5.34 1.89
CA GLU A 213 8.13 -4.45 1.60
C GLU A 213 9.45 -5.20 1.42
N PHE A 214 9.67 -6.27 2.20
CA PHE A 214 10.85 -7.11 2.03
C PHE A 214 10.84 -7.90 0.72
N GLY A 215 9.67 -8.15 0.11
CA GLY A 215 9.61 -8.64 -1.26
C GLY A 215 10.27 -7.66 -2.23
N HIS A 216 10.00 -6.36 -2.11
CA HIS A 216 10.67 -5.31 -2.89
C HIS A 216 12.16 -5.22 -2.57
N SER A 217 12.55 -5.26 -1.30
CA SER A 217 13.97 -5.32 -0.87
C SER A 217 14.72 -6.53 -1.43
N LEU A 218 14.00 -7.56 -1.89
CA LEU A 218 14.53 -8.77 -2.53
C LEU A 218 14.37 -8.78 -4.05
N GLY A 219 13.79 -7.72 -4.64
CA GLY A 219 13.71 -7.54 -6.08
C GLY A 219 12.37 -7.94 -6.72
N LEU A 220 11.35 -8.24 -5.92
CA LEU A 220 9.99 -8.45 -6.45
C LEU A 220 9.34 -7.12 -6.77
N GLY A 221 8.56 -7.09 -7.86
CA GLY A 221 7.58 -6.04 -8.11
C GLY A 221 6.21 -6.43 -7.55
N HIS A 222 5.23 -5.53 -7.70
CA HIS A 222 3.86 -5.85 -7.33
C HIS A 222 3.27 -6.97 -8.20
N SER A 223 2.44 -7.80 -7.57
CA SER A 223 1.62 -8.81 -8.24
C SER A 223 0.29 -8.22 -8.70
N ARG A 224 -0.26 -8.79 -9.76
CA ARG A 224 -1.63 -8.56 -10.21
C ARG A 224 -2.63 -9.55 -9.61
N ASP A 225 -2.17 -10.54 -8.83
CA ASP A 225 -3.06 -11.48 -8.16
C ASP A 225 -3.52 -10.88 -6.82
N PRO A 226 -4.83 -10.62 -6.61
CA PRO A 226 -5.34 -10.05 -5.36
C PRO A 226 -5.13 -10.96 -4.13
N ASN A 227 -4.74 -12.22 -4.33
CA ASN A 227 -4.42 -13.14 -3.24
C ASN A 227 -2.92 -13.24 -2.94
N ALA A 228 -2.07 -12.54 -3.69
CA ALA A 228 -0.63 -12.50 -3.46
C ALA A 228 -0.29 -11.53 -2.32
N LEU A 229 0.76 -11.83 -1.57
CA LEU A 229 1.33 -10.91 -0.59
C LEU A 229 1.80 -9.63 -1.28
N MET A 230 2.43 -9.76 -2.46
CA MET A 230 2.92 -8.63 -3.26
C MET A 230 1.82 -7.87 -4.01
N TYR A 231 0.53 -8.12 -3.75
CA TYR A 231 -0.53 -7.24 -4.23
C TYR A 231 -0.44 -5.87 -3.52
N PRO A 232 -0.53 -4.73 -4.23
CA PRO A 232 -0.17 -3.43 -3.66
C PRO A 232 -1.13 -2.95 -2.57
N THR A 233 -2.41 -3.27 -2.68
CA THR A 233 -3.43 -2.83 -1.72
C THR A 233 -3.38 -3.70 -0.47
N TYR A 234 -3.39 -3.05 0.69
CA TYR A 234 -3.37 -3.72 1.97
C TYR A 234 -4.62 -4.58 2.16
N HIS A 235 -4.39 -5.82 2.57
CA HIS A 235 -5.44 -6.73 3.01
C HIS A 235 -4.95 -7.50 4.23
N TYR A 236 -5.77 -7.56 5.27
CA TYR A 236 -5.43 -8.32 6.47
C TYR A 236 -5.57 -9.82 6.21
N TRP A 237 -4.50 -10.57 6.47
CA TRP A 237 -4.55 -12.03 6.58
C TRP A 237 -4.37 -12.47 8.02
N ASN A 238 -5.04 -13.57 8.41
CA ASN A 238 -4.79 -14.20 9.69
C ASN A 238 -3.30 -14.60 9.79
N THR A 239 -2.60 -14.00 10.74
CA THR A 239 -1.15 -14.12 10.86
C THR A 239 -0.69 -15.34 11.65
N GLY A 240 -1.58 -16.13 12.25
CA GLY A 240 -1.23 -17.26 13.12
C GLY A 240 -0.40 -18.34 12.41
N ASN A 241 -0.80 -18.72 11.20
CA ASN A 241 -0.14 -19.72 10.34
C ASN A 241 0.09 -19.20 8.91
N PHE A 242 0.28 -17.89 8.76
CA PHE A 242 0.44 -17.27 7.45
C PHE A 242 1.63 -17.88 6.69
N ARG A 243 1.42 -18.16 5.41
CA ARG A 243 2.41 -18.66 4.46
C ARG A 243 2.33 -17.83 3.19
N LEU A 244 3.46 -17.69 2.50
CA LEU A 244 3.50 -17.00 1.22
C LEU A 244 2.54 -17.67 0.22
N PRO A 245 1.65 -16.90 -0.42
CA PRO A 245 0.89 -17.37 -1.57
C PRO A 245 1.79 -17.85 -2.71
N GLN A 246 1.23 -18.70 -3.57
CA GLN A 246 2.01 -19.43 -4.57
C GLN A 246 2.63 -18.51 -5.65
N ASP A 247 2.00 -17.37 -5.94
CA ASP A 247 2.52 -16.35 -6.85
C ASP A 247 3.83 -15.75 -6.31
N ASP A 248 3.83 -15.35 -5.03
CA ASP A 248 5.00 -14.79 -4.34
C ASP A 248 6.15 -15.81 -4.25
N VAL A 249 5.83 -17.07 -3.95
CA VAL A 249 6.81 -18.17 -3.94
C VAL A 249 7.46 -18.37 -5.30
N LYS A 250 6.67 -18.35 -6.39
CA LYS A 250 7.21 -18.47 -7.75
C LYS A 250 8.05 -17.24 -8.11
N GLY A 251 7.58 -16.05 -7.74
CA GLY A 251 8.29 -14.80 -7.93
C GLY A 251 9.69 -14.85 -7.33
N ILE A 252 9.79 -15.12 -6.03
CA ILE A 252 11.09 -15.11 -5.34
C ILE A 252 12.01 -16.24 -5.82
N GLN A 253 11.45 -17.41 -6.15
CA GLN A 253 12.22 -18.53 -6.68
C GLN A 253 12.70 -18.29 -8.12
N SER A 254 12.03 -17.44 -8.90
CA SER A 254 12.52 -17.02 -10.22
C SER A 254 13.80 -16.18 -10.12
N ILE A 255 13.98 -15.45 -9.00
CA ILE A 255 15.15 -14.61 -8.75
C ILE A 255 16.29 -15.42 -8.10
N TYR A 256 15.97 -16.20 -7.07
CA TYR A 256 17.00 -16.84 -6.21
C TYR A 256 17.06 -18.36 -6.32
N GLY A 257 16.12 -19.00 -7.02
CA GLY A 257 15.94 -20.45 -7.02
C GLY A 257 15.22 -20.98 -5.78
N ARG A 258 14.97 -22.30 -5.76
CA ARG A 258 14.36 -22.99 -4.63
C ARG A 258 15.37 -23.19 -3.50
N LYS A 259 14.89 -23.11 -2.26
CA LYS A 259 15.63 -23.62 -1.11
C LYS A 259 15.89 -25.12 -1.31
N LYS A 260 17.16 -25.53 -1.19
CA LYS A 260 17.57 -26.94 -1.20
C LYS A 260 17.54 -27.50 0.22
#